data_AF-A0A497MJG3-F1
#
_entry.id   AF-A0A497MJG3-F1
#
_cell.length_a   1.000
_cell.length_b   1.000
_cell.length_c   1.000
_cell.angle_alpha   90.00
_cell.angle_beta   90.00
_cell.angle_gamma   90.00
#
_symmetry.space_group_name_H-M   'P 1'
#
loop_
_entity.id
_entity.type
_entity.pdbx_description
1 polymer ?
#
loop_
_entity_poly.entity_id
_entity_poly.type
_entity_poly.pdbx_seq_one_letter_code
_entity_poly.pdbx_strand_id
1 'polypeptide(L)'
;MGFHNFEPRFVEAFIPKRNSNQINLYFILLNSKYESKINIHTQALTYPFRNIERGERRMQNTAESLKYFIPRKNIWRTRLILLLSFIMFDYTATLAFCSAPIFEGNIYARAFMETFGIGLGLTLFNIITTTPLYLIFSVDSHMIRLPPKIAKLTNPVVDGIFAWFIAGVRFNGATSWFWSAPPVARQVTGAALYLILILILIKR
;
A
#
# COMPACT_ATOMS: atom_id res chain seq x y z
N MET A 1 29.15 -48.78 -57.02
CA MET A 1 30.26 -47.85 -57.30
C MET A 1 30.89 -47.48 -55.96
N GLY A 2 32.23 -47.53 -55.88
CA GLY A 2 33.05 -47.52 -54.64
C GLY A 2 32.91 -46.27 -53.76
N PHE A 3 33.59 -46.13 -52.62
CA PHE A 3 34.99 -46.46 -52.32
C PHE A 3 35.23 -46.56 -50.79
N HIS A 4 36.10 -47.51 -50.41
CA HIS A 4 37.18 -47.45 -49.40
C HIS A 4 36.95 -47.23 -47.87
N ASN A 5 37.16 -48.33 -47.13
CA ASN A 5 38.08 -48.54 -45.98
C ASN A 5 38.92 -47.37 -45.45
N PHE A 6 39.00 -47.25 -44.11
CA PHE A 6 40.26 -47.05 -43.36
C PHE A 6 40.11 -47.44 -41.87
N GLU A 7 40.58 -48.64 -41.53
CA GLU A 7 41.36 -48.91 -40.31
C GLU A 7 42.83 -49.03 -40.79
N PRO A 8 43.93 -48.92 -39.98
CA PRO A 8 44.02 -49.45 -38.60
C PRO A 8 45.10 -48.79 -37.65
N ARG A 9 45.29 -49.44 -36.48
CA ARG A 9 46.57 -49.70 -35.73
C ARG A 9 47.06 -48.79 -34.58
N PHE A 10 46.99 -49.39 -33.38
CA PHE A 10 48.05 -49.68 -32.39
C PHE A 10 49.00 -48.57 -31.93
N VAL A 11 49.14 -48.39 -30.60
CA VAL A 11 50.38 -48.68 -29.83
C VAL A 11 50.02 -48.85 -28.34
N GLU A 12 50.12 -50.07 -27.82
CA GLU A 12 50.42 -50.30 -26.40
C GLU A 12 51.92 -50.08 -26.18
N ALA A 13 52.31 -49.33 -25.13
CA ALA A 13 53.62 -49.51 -24.51
C ALA A 13 53.69 -48.90 -23.09
N PHE A 14 53.83 -49.80 -22.11
CA PHE A 14 54.68 -49.69 -20.91
C PHE A 14 54.39 -48.61 -19.85
N ILE A 15 53.71 -49.02 -18.76
CA ILE A 15 53.79 -48.35 -17.45
C ILE A 15 54.65 -49.22 -16.51
N PRO A 16 55.75 -48.69 -15.95
CA PRO A 16 56.56 -49.43 -14.98
C PRO A 16 55.91 -49.48 -13.60
N LYS A 17 56.05 -50.64 -12.97
CA LYS A 17 55.58 -51.03 -11.62
C LYS A 17 56.22 -50.13 -10.54
N ARG A 18 55.50 -49.17 -9.97
CA ARG A 18 55.95 -48.35 -8.82
C ARG A 18 54.86 -48.21 -7.74
N ASN A 19 55.10 -48.89 -6.62
CA ASN A 19 54.50 -48.80 -5.28
C ASN A 19 53.07 -48.23 -5.12
N SER A 20 52.09 -49.12 -4.88
CA SER A 20 50.65 -48.82 -4.75
C SER A 20 50.27 -47.88 -3.61
N ASN A 21 51.09 -47.77 -2.56
CA ASN A 21 50.75 -46.98 -1.38
C ASN A 21 50.91 -45.46 -1.57
N GLN A 22 51.78 -44.99 -2.46
CA GLN A 22 51.90 -43.55 -2.73
C GLN A 22 50.81 -43.03 -3.66
N ILE A 23 50.40 -43.83 -4.66
CA ILE A 23 49.33 -43.44 -5.59
C ILE A 23 48.00 -43.25 -4.84
N ASN A 24 47.74 -44.10 -3.85
CA ASN A 24 46.51 -44.04 -3.06
C ASN A 24 46.43 -42.76 -2.20
N LEU A 25 47.55 -42.32 -1.61
CA LEU A 25 47.60 -41.10 -0.80
C LEU A 25 47.39 -39.83 -1.63
N TYR A 26 47.99 -39.78 -2.83
CA TYR A 26 47.79 -38.66 -3.76
C TYR A 26 46.35 -38.58 -4.27
N PHE A 27 45.72 -39.73 -4.54
CA PHE A 27 44.32 -39.77 -4.96
C PHE A 27 43.36 -39.30 -3.85
N ILE A 28 43.61 -39.70 -2.61
CA ILE A 28 42.79 -39.28 -1.44
C ILE A 28 42.94 -37.78 -1.17
N LEU A 29 44.16 -37.24 -1.24
CA LEU A 29 44.40 -35.80 -1.03
C LEU A 29 43.81 -34.96 -2.17
N LEU A 30 43.86 -35.44 -3.42
CA LEU A 30 43.22 -34.80 -4.56
C LEU A 30 41.70 -34.80 -4.42
N ASN A 31 41.08 -35.92 -4.03
CA ASN A 31 39.63 -35.99 -3.80
C ASN A 31 39.18 -35.06 -2.66
N SER A 32 39.89 -35.04 -1.53
CA SER A 32 39.57 -34.15 -0.41
C SER A 32 39.67 -32.66 -0.78
N LYS A 33 40.68 -32.29 -1.58
CA LYS A 33 40.84 -30.92 -2.07
C LYS A 33 39.80 -30.54 -3.13
N TYR A 34 39.34 -31.51 -3.92
CA TYR A 34 38.28 -31.31 -4.91
C TYR A 34 36.91 -31.14 -4.23
N GLU A 35 36.59 -31.99 -3.25
CA GLU A 35 35.34 -31.89 -2.48
C GLU A 35 35.26 -30.59 -1.66
N SER A 36 36.35 -30.15 -1.05
CA SER A 36 36.36 -28.86 -0.33
C SER A 36 36.16 -27.66 -1.26
N LYS A 37 36.76 -27.66 -2.46
CA LYS A 37 36.52 -26.62 -3.48
C LYS A 37 35.09 -26.64 -4.00
N ILE A 38 34.51 -27.83 -4.22
CA ILE A 38 33.10 -27.96 -4.62
C ILE A 38 32.22 -27.37 -3.51
N ASN A 39 32.44 -27.73 -2.25
CA ASN A 39 31.62 -27.25 -1.14
C ASN A 39 31.69 -25.71 -0.96
N ILE A 40 32.88 -25.11 -1.13
CA ILE A 40 33.05 -23.65 -1.09
C ILE A 40 32.34 -22.96 -2.27
N HIS A 41 32.42 -23.52 -3.48
CA HIS A 41 31.69 -23.00 -4.64
C HIS A 41 30.17 -23.16 -4.51
N THR A 42 29.70 -24.29 -3.97
CA THR A 42 28.27 -24.53 -3.72
C THR A 42 27.73 -23.57 -2.67
N GLN A 43 28.50 -23.30 -1.60
CA GLN A 43 28.14 -22.31 -0.60
C GLN A 43 28.11 -20.89 -1.19
N ALA A 44 29.14 -20.49 -1.95
CA ALA A 44 29.20 -19.18 -2.61
C ALA A 44 28.05 -18.94 -3.61
N LEU A 45 27.52 -19.99 -4.24
CA LEU A 45 26.35 -19.92 -5.12
C LEU A 45 25.01 -19.93 -4.36
N THR A 46 24.93 -20.55 -3.18
CA THR A 46 23.70 -20.57 -2.37
C THR A 46 23.50 -19.31 -1.53
N TYR A 47 24.56 -18.60 -1.13
CA TYR A 47 24.45 -17.33 -0.39
C TYR A 47 23.67 -16.22 -1.13
N PRO A 48 23.96 -15.89 -2.41
CA PRO A 48 23.19 -14.88 -3.12
C PRO A 48 21.74 -15.32 -3.34
N PHE A 49 21.51 -16.61 -3.62
CA PHE A 49 20.17 -17.16 -3.85
C PHE A 49 19.28 -17.07 -2.60
N ARG A 50 19.81 -17.44 -1.42
CA ARG A 50 19.06 -17.33 -0.15
C ARG A 50 18.71 -15.89 0.23
N ASN A 51 19.55 -14.92 -0.13
CA ASN A 51 19.28 -13.51 0.13
C ASN A 51 18.23 -12.94 -0.82
N ILE A 52 18.20 -13.40 -2.08
CA ILE A 52 17.16 -13.05 -3.06
C ILE A 52 15.80 -13.60 -2.60
N GLU A 53 15.70 -14.89 -2.24
CA GLU A 53 14.46 -15.46 -1.71
C GLU A 53 13.99 -14.81 -0.40
N ARG A 54 14.93 -14.35 0.44
CA ARG A 54 14.62 -13.64 1.68
C ARG A 54 14.15 -12.20 1.40
N GLY A 55 14.70 -11.56 0.37
CA GLY A 55 14.27 -10.27 -0.14
C GLY A 55 12.88 -10.33 -0.76
N GLU A 56 12.64 -11.33 -1.62
CA GLU A 56 11.33 -11.58 -2.24
C GLU A 56 10.26 -11.91 -1.21
N ARG A 57 10.57 -12.74 -0.21
CA ARG A 57 9.65 -13.00 0.91
C ARG A 57 9.35 -11.74 1.75
N ARG A 58 10.34 -10.86 1.97
CA ARG A 58 10.10 -9.59 2.65
C ARG A 58 9.20 -8.66 1.82
N MET A 59 9.45 -8.56 0.52
CA MET A 59 8.63 -7.76 -0.40
C MET A 59 7.21 -8.32 -0.54
N GLN A 60 7.03 -9.63 -0.56
CA GLN A 60 5.71 -10.26 -0.54
C GLN A 60 5.00 -9.98 0.79
N ASN A 61 5.68 -10.12 1.93
CA ASN A 61 5.08 -9.85 3.24
C ASN A 61 4.70 -8.37 3.43
N THR A 62 5.49 -7.43 2.92
CA THR A 62 5.14 -6.00 2.94
C THR A 62 4.06 -5.65 1.93
N ALA A 63 4.06 -6.26 0.75
CA ALA A 63 2.96 -6.09 -0.22
C ALA A 63 1.64 -6.67 0.33
N GLU A 64 1.70 -7.79 1.05
CA GLU A 64 0.55 -8.37 1.75
C GLU A 64 0.07 -7.47 2.89
N SER A 65 0.97 -6.88 3.69
CA SER A 65 0.56 -5.97 4.77
C SER A 65 -0.04 -4.66 4.23
N LEU A 66 0.49 -4.12 3.14
CA LEU A 66 -0.06 -2.95 2.44
C LEU A 66 -1.42 -3.22 1.79
N LYS A 67 -1.70 -4.49 1.44
CA LYS A 67 -3.01 -4.91 0.91
C LYS A 67 -4.16 -4.65 1.88
N TYR A 68 -3.88 -4.64 3.19
CA TYR A 68 -4.86 -4.34 4.24
C TYR A 68 -5.13 -2.83 4.43
N PHE A 69 -4.29 -1.96 3.86
CA PHE A 69 -4.53 -0.51 3.91
C PHE A 69 -5.58 -0.05 2.89
N ILE A 70 -5.76 -0.79 1.80
CA ILE A 70 -6.70 -0.42 0.72
C ILE A 70 -8.06 -1.09 0.96
N PRO A 71 -9.17 -0.34 1.08
CA PRO A 71 -10.49 -0.93 1.28
C PRO A 71 -10.85 -1.93 0.17
N ARG A 72 -11.04 -3.20 0.55
CA ARG A 72 -11.18 -4.32 -0.38
C ARG A 72 -12.53 -4.36 -1.11
N LYS A 73 -13.57 -3.78 -0.50
CA LYS A 73 -14.93 -3.68 -1.06
C LYS A 73 -15.08 -2.38 -1.84
N ASN A 74 -15.59 -2.48 -3.08
CA ASN A 74 -15.72 -1.34 -3.99
C ASN A 74 -16.52 -0.17 -3.38
N ILE A 75 -17.59 -0.49 -2.63
CA ILE A 75 -18.45 0.50 -1.96
C ILE A 75 -17.68 1.35 -0.93
N TRP A 76 -16.86 0.71 -0.08
CA TRP A 76 -16.11 1.40 0.97
C TRP A 76 -14.97 2.22 0.41
N ARG A 77 -14.36 1.75 -0.68
CA ARG A 77 -13.37 2.54 -1.43
C ARG A 77 -14.01 3.79 -2.05
N THR A 78 -15.19 3.68 -2.65
CA THR A 78 -15.93 4.83 -3.21
C THR A 78 -16.26 5.86 -2.13
N ARG A 79 -16.76 5.41 -0.96
CA ARG A 79 -17.03 6.30 0.19
C ARG A 79 -15.77 7.04 0.64
N LEU A 80 -14.65 6.33 0.76
CA LEU A 80 -13.38 6.91 1.16
C LEU A 80 -12.87 7.95 0.14
N ILE A 81 -12.93 7.63 -1.15
CA ILE A 81 -12.52 8.55 -2.23
C ILE A 81 -13.38 9.81 -2.18
N LEU A 82 -14.70 9.66 -2.07
CA LEU A 82 -15.63 10.79 -2.03
C LEU A 82 -15.35 11.70 -0.83
N LEU A 83 -15.17 11.12 0.37
CA LEU A 83 -14.78 11.86 1.57
C LEU A 83 -13.45 12.58 1.40
N LEU A 84 -12.44 11.89 0.87
CA LEU A 84 -11.13 12.48 0.65
C LEU A 84 -11.20 13.64 -0.36
N SER A 85 -12.02 13.52 -1.41
CA SER A 85 -12.27 14.60 -2.36
C SER A 85 -12.89 15.83 -1.69
N PHE A 86 -13.89 15.66 -0.82
CA PHE A 86 -14.46 16.78 -0.06
C PHE A 86 -13.46 17.42 0.89
N ILE A 87 -12.64 16.61 1.58
CA ILE A 87 -11.60 17.09 2.50
C ILE A 87 -10.52 17.87 1.75
N MET A 88 -10.07 17.35 0.60
CA MET A 88 -9.08 18.03 -0.22
C MET A 88 -9.63 19.30 -0.84
N PHE A 89 -10.88 19.29 -1.29
CA PHE A 89 -11.55 20.49 -1.79
C PHE A 89 -11.65 21.58 -0.71
N ASP A 90 -12.10 21.23 0.49
CA ASP A 90 -12.14 22.14 1.66
C ASP A 90 -10.75 22.71 1.97
N TYR A 91 -9.73 21.85 2.01
CA TYR A 91 -8.35 22.26 2.25
C TYR A 91 -7.84 23.26 1.22
N THR A 92 -7.97 22.95 -0.08
CA THR A 92 -7.44 23.81 -1.14
C THR A 92 -8.23 25.10 -1.26
N ALA A 93 -9.56 25.03 -1.09
CA ALA A 93 -10.45 26.18 -1.01
C ALA A 93 -10.02 27.13 0.10
N THR A 94 -9.92 26.66 1.33
CA THR A 94 -9.53 27.49 2.47
C THR A 94 -8.11 28.01 2.32
N LEU A 95 -7.16 27.20 1.84
CA LEU A 95 -5.78 27.67 1.67
C LEU A 95 -5.63 28.73 0.57
N ALA A 96 -6.39 28.63 -0.53
CA ALA A 96 -6.30 29.55 -1.66
C ALA A 96 -7.03 30.87 -1.40
N PHE A 97 -8.15 30.83 -0.67
CA PHE A 97 -9.07 31.98 -0.59
C PHE A 97 -9.27 32.54 0.82
N CYS A 98 -8.97 31.78 1.88
CA CYS A 98 -9.12 32.28 3.24
C CYS A 98 -7.95 33.20 3.61
N SER A 99 -8.19 34.51 3.62
CA SER A 99 -7.17 35.51 3.93
C SER A 99 -6.86 35.64 5.42
N ALA A 100 -7.78 35.25 6.31
CA ALA A 100 -7.60 35.33 7.76
C ALA A 100 -8.45 34.28 8.51
N PRO A 101 -7.99 33.76 9.66
CA PRO A 101 -8.70 32.71 10.42
C PRO A 101 -10.13 33.06 10.81
N ILE A 102 -10.45 34.34 11.01
CA ILE A 102 -11.79 34.79 11.40
C ILE A 102 -12.87 34.48 10.35
N PHE A 103 -12.49 34.35 9.08
CA PHE A 103 -13.41 34.01 7.99
C PHE A 103 -13.70 32.51 7.90
N GLU A 104 -12.92 31.68 8.58
CA GLU A 104 -13.15 30.23 8.65
C GLU A 104 -14.37 29.95 9.52
N GLY A 105 -15.39 29.32 8.94
CA GLY A 105 -16.66 29.02 9.60
C GLY A 105 -16.57 27.86 10.59
N ASN A 106 -15.57 27.01 10.46
CA ASN A 106 -15.32 25.92 11.40
C ASN A 106 -14.50 26.42 12.60
N ILE A 107 -15.13 26.43 13.78
CA ILE A 107 -14.53 26.91 15.03
C ILE A 107 -13.24 26.14 15.37
N TYR A 108 -13.20 24.83 15.10
CA TYR A 108 -12.01 24.03 15.37
C TYR A 108 -10.89 24.37 14.39
N ALA A 109 -11.18 24.44 13.09
CA ALA A 109 -10.18 24.82 12.09
C ALA A 109 -9.62 26.22 12.36
N ARG A 110 -10.50 27.18 12.72
CA ARG A 110 -10.12 28.53 13.15
C ARG A 110 -9.14 28.50 14.32
N ALA A 111 -9.45 27.77 15.40
CA ALA A 111 -8.56 27.69 16.55
C ALA A 111 -7.17 27.16 16.18
N PHE A 112 -7.09 26.16 15.29
CA PHE A 112 -5.80 25.67 14.79
C PHE A 112 -5.07 26.71 13.94
N MET A 113 -5.77 27.42 13.06
CA MET A 113 -5.19 28.47 12.22
C MET A 113 -4.70 29.68 13.03
N GLU A 114 -5.40 30.05 14.10
CA GLU A 114 -4.98 31.11 15.03
C GLU A 114 -3.73 30.71 15.83
N THR A 115 -3.61 29.42 16.19
CA THR A 115 -2.49 28.93 17.02
C THR A 115 -1.22 28.67 16.21
N PHE A 116 -1.34 28.08 15.02
CA PHE A 116 -0.20 27.58 14.24
C PHE A 116 0.00 28.32 12.90
N GLY A 117 -0.83 29.33 12.62
CA GLY A 117 -0.90 29.99 11.32
C GLY A 117 -1.79 29.23 10.32
N ILE A 118 -2.23 29.90 9.25
CA ILE A 118 -3.22 29.38 8.30
C ILE A 118 -2.78 28.04 7.69
N GLY A 119 -1.60 27.98 7.06
CA GLY A 119 -1.16 26.77 6.37
C GLY A 119 -0.93 25.58 7.30
N LEU A 120 -0.10 25.75 8.33
CA LEU A 120 0.22 24.67 9.27
C LEU A 120 -0.97 24.26 10.14
N GLY A 121 -1.75 25.22 10.63
CA GLY A 121 -2.94 24.97 11.43
C GLY A 121 -4.00 24.17 10.65
N LEU A 122 -4.27 24.57 9.42
CA LEU A 122 -5.22 23.84 8.56
C LEU A 122 -4.72 22.43 8.21
N THR A 123 -3.42 22.28 7.97
CA THR A 123 -2.81 20.97 7.69
C THR A 123 -2.94 20.03 8.90
N LEU A 124 -2.61 20.52 10.10
CA LEU A 124 -2.73 19.76 11.35
C LEU A 124 -4.18 19.35 11.62
N PHE A 125 -5.10 20.29 11.50
CA PHE A 125 -6.53 20.03 11.64
C PHE A 125 -6.99 18.94 10.66
N ASN A 126 -6.54 19.00 9.40
CA ASN A 126 -6.86 18.00 8.40
C ASN A 126 -6.35 16.61 8.74
N ILE A 127 -5.10 16.50 9.16
CA ILE A 127 -4.52 15.22 9.54
C ILE A 127 -5.31 14.62 10.71
N ILE A 128 -5.49 15.38 11.79
CA ILE A 128 -6.16 14.90 13.01
C ILE A 128 -7.59 14.43 12.74
N THR A 129 -8.35 15.16 11.91
CA THR A 129 -9.75 14.82 11.62
C THR A 129 -9.90 13.72 10.57
N THR A 130 -8.91 13.52 9.70
CA THR A 130 -8.97 12.52 8.61
C THR A 130 -8.42 11.16 9.05
N THR A 131 -7.40 11.13 9.93
CA THR A 131 -6.81 9.89 10.45
C THR A 131 -7.83 8.91 11.04
N PRO A 132 -8.74 9.30 11.97
CA PRO A 132 -9.70 8.36 12.52
C PRO A 132 -10.68 7.83 11.47
N LEU A 133 -11.08 8.66 10.50
CA LEU A 133 -11.94 8.23 9.40
C LEU A 133 -11.25 7.17 8.55
N TYR A 134 -10.00 7.40 8.18
CA TYR A 134 -9.22 6.44 7.40
C TYR A 134 -9.12 5.09 8.11
N LEU A 135 -8.83 5.10 9.41
CA LEU A 135 -8.73 3.89 10.22
C LEU A 135 -10.06 3.12 10.28
N ILE A 136 -11.19 3.82 10.44
CA ILE A 136 -12.53 3.22 10.39
C ILE A 136 -12.76 2.53 9.03
N PHE A 137 -12.43 3.18 7.90
CA PHE A 137 -12.59 2.57 6.58
C PHE A 137 -11.70 1.36 6.36
N SER A 138 -10.45 1.41 6.80
CA SER A 138 -9.52 0.28 6.68
C SER A 138 -9.99 -0.90 7.53
N VAL A 139 -10.46 -0.68 8.76
CA VAL A 139 -10.99 -1.72 9.64
C VAL A 139 -12.29 -2.31 9.10
N ASP A 140 -13.28 -1.48 8.79
CA ASP A 140 -14.60 -1.94 8.36
C ASP A 140 -14.53 -2.72 7.03
N SER A 141 -13.70 -2.25 6.09
CA SER A 141 -13.53 -2.92 4.80
C SER A 141 -12.90 -4.32 4.89
N HIS A 142 -12.14 -4.61 5.95
CA HIS A 142 -11.44 -5.89 6.14
C HIS A 142 -12.13 -6.82 7.14
N MET A 143 -12.71 -6.28 8.21
CA MET A 143 -13.20 -7.07 9.34
C MET A 143 -14.70 -7.39 9.25
N ILE A 144 -15.49 -6.59 8.52
CA ILE A 144 -16.95 -6.63 8.65
C ILE A 144 -17.59 -7.23 7.38
N ARG A 145 -17.82 -8.56 7.42
CA ARG A 145 -18.75 -9.26 6.51
C ARG A 145 -20.15 -9.29 7.13
N LEU A 146 -20.85 -8.17 7.09
CA LEU A 146 -22.25 -8.11 7.55
C LEU A 146 -23.17 -8.97 6.68
N PRO A 147 -24.13 -9.68 7.29
CA PRO A 147 -25.23 -10.30 6.57
C PRO A 147 -25.97 -9.26 5.70
N PRO A 148 -26.46 -9.63 4.50
CA PRO A 148 -27.08 -8.69 3.56
C PRO A 148 -28.25 -7.89 4.15
N LYS A 149 -29.02 -8.50 5.06
CA LYS A 149 -30.15 -7.86 5.75
C LYS A 149 -29.69 -6.70 6.65
N ILE A 150 -28.57 -6.88 7.37
CA ILE A 150 -28.03 -5.86 8.26
C ILE A 150 -27.35 -4.76 7.43
N ALA A 151 -26.59 -5.14 6.39
CA ALA A 151 -25.94 -4.19 5.50
C ALA A 151 -26.91 -3.20 4.82
N LYS A 152 -28.14 -3.62 4.50
CA LYS A 152 -29.18 -2.72 3.96
C LYS A 152 -29.56 -1.58 4.90
N LEU A 153 -29.46 -1.79 6.22
CA LEU A 153 -29.74 -0.77 7.24
C LEU A 153 -28.47 0.00 7.62
N THR A 154 -27.35 -0.68 7.81
CA THR A 154 -26.11 -0.03 8.26
C THR A 154 -25.53 0.91 7.21
N ASN A 155 -25.61 0.55 5.92
CA ASN A 155 -25.07 1.38 4.84
C ASN A 155 -25.67 2.80 4.80
N PRO A 156 -27.00 3.00 4.76
CA PRO A 156 -27.57 4.34 4.76
C PRO A 156 -27.34 5.10 6.08
N VAL A 157 -27.27 4.42 7.22
CA VAL A 157 -26.93 5.07 8.50
C VAL A 157 -25.51 5.63 8.44
N VAL A 158 -24.56 4.85 7.94
CA VAL A 158 -23.18 5.29 7.74
C VAL A 158 -23.10 6.45 6.74
N ASP A 159 -23.85 6.38 5.63
CA ASP A 159 -23.92 7.49 4.67
C ASP A 159 -24.52 8.76 5.31
N GLY A 160 -25.49 8.62 6.22
CA GLY A 160 -26.05 9.75 6.98
C GLY A 160 -25.04 10.39 7.94
N ILE A 161 -24.26 9.57 8.67
CA ILE A 161 -23.19 10.06 9.55
C ILE A 161 -22.13 10.80 8.73
N PHE A 162 -21.75 10.29 7.56
CA PHE A 162 -20.80 10.96 6.69
C PHE A 162 -21.37 12.21 6.03
N ALA A 163 -22.65 12.21 5.65
CA ALA A 163 -23.33 13.40 5.15
C ALA A 163 -23.29 14.51 6.20
N TRP A 164 -23.56 14.18 7.47
CA TRP A 164 -23.45 15.11 8.58
C TRP A 164 -22.02 15.61 8.81
N PHE A 165 -21.04 14.70 8.81
CA PHE A 165 -19.63 15.06 8.96
C PHE A 165 -19.15 16.01 7.86
N ILE A 166 -19.45 15.70 6.59
CA ILE A 166 -19.07 16.53 5.44
C ILE A 166 -19.80 17.87 5.50
N ALA A 167 -21.10 17.87 5.75
CA ALA A 167 -21.91 19.07 5.88
C ALA A 167 -21.38 20.03 6.94
N GLY A 168 -21.17 19.52 8.15
CA GLY A 168 -20.80 20.31 9.32
C GLY A 168 -19.34 20.75 9.30
N VAL A 169 -18.43 19.79 9.19
CA VAL A 169 -17.00 20.03 9.44
C VAL A 169 -16.30 20.60 8.21
N ARG A 170 -16.72 20.20 7.00
CA ARG A 170 -15.99 20.47 5.76
C ARG A 170 -16.68 21.53 4.92
N PHE A 171 -17.91 21.26 4.50
CA PHE A 171 -18.62 22.11 3.56
C PHE A 171 -18.93 23.49 4.17
N ASN A 172 -19.35 23.55 5.44
CA ASN A 172 -19.61 24.82 6.11
C ASN A 172 -18.35 25.70 6.26
N GLY A 173 -17.18 25.09 6.44
CA GLY A 173 -15.89 25.79 6.50
C GLY A 173 -15.44 26.24 5.11
N ALA A 174 -15.33 25.31 4.17
CA ALA A 174 -15.00 25.57 2.77
C ALA A 174 -15.84 26.67 2.14
N THR A 175 -17.14 26.77 2.49
CA THR A 175 -18.06 27.74 1.90
C THR A 175 -18.24 29.01 2.71
N SER A 176 -17.66 29.13 3.91
CA SER A 176 -17.88 30.29 4.78
C SER A 176 -17.32 31.60 4.23
N TRP A 177 -16.26 31.53 3.43
CA TRP A 177 -15.55 32.70 2.94
C TRP A 177 -16.09 33.20 1.59
N PHE A 178 -16.79 32.38 0.80
CA PHE A 178 -17.41 32.81 -0.48
C PHE A 178 -18.92 32.78 -0.52
N TRP A 179 -19.56 31.98 0.33
CA TRP A 179 -21.01 31.84 0.33
C TRP A 179 -21.60 32.42 1.60
N SER A 180 -22.21 33.60 1.48
CA SER A 180 -22.84 34.35 2.58
C SER A 180 -24.15 33.72 3.12
N ALA A 181 -24.38 32.44 2.86
CA ALA A 181 -25.56 31.73 3.35
C ALA A 181 -25.46 31.45 4.86
N PRO A 182 -26.62 31.33 5.56
CA PRO A 182 -26.65 30.89 6.96
C PRO A 182 -25.94 29.54 7.13
N PRO A 183 -25.29 29.28 8.29
CA PRO A 183 -24.56 28.03 8.54
C PRO A 183 -25.41 26.78 8.30
N VAL A 184 -26.69 26.83 8.69
CA VAL A 184 -27.64 25.72 8.49
C VAL A 184 -27.86 25.43 7.00
N ALA A 185 -28.00 26.47 6.16
CA ALA A 185 -28.19 26.30 4.73
C ALA A 185 -26.96 25.65 4.07
N ARG A 186 -25.75 26.11 4.43
CA ARG A 186 -24.49 25.52 3.97
C ARG A 186 -24.38 24.06 4.35
N GLN A 187 -24.70 23.71 5.60
CA GLN A 187 -24.68 22.33 6.07
C GLN A 187 -25.67 21.45 5.30
N VAL A 188 -26.93 21.90 5.14
CA VAL A 188 -27.95 21.15 4.40
C VAL A 188 -27.51 20.92 2.95
N THR A 189 -26.93 21.93 2.29
CA THR A 189 -26.43 21.78 0.91
C THR A 189 -25.25 20.80 0.84
N GLY A 190 -24.30 20.87 1.77
CA GLY A 190 -23.19 19.92 1.83
C GLY A 190 -23.65 18.48 2.06
N ALA A 191 -24.63 18.28 2.95
CA ALA A 191 -25.23 16.97 3.20
C ALA A 191 -25.95 16.44 1.96
N ALA A 192 -26.77 17.28 1.32
CA ALA A 192 -27.51 16.92 0.12
C ALA A 192 -26.58 16.56 -1.04
N LEU A 193 -25.52 17.34 -1.27
CA LEU A 193 -24.50 17.05 -2.28
C LEU A 193 -23.82 15.71 -2.03
N TYR A 194 -23.41 15.43 -0.79
CA TYR A 194 -22.82 14.14 -0.47
C TYR A 194 -23.78 12.98 -0.73
N LEU A 195 -25.04 13.10 -0.29
CA LEU A 195 -26.05 12.06 -0.49
C LEU A 195 -26.38 11.84 -1.97
N ILE A 196 -26.47 12.89 -2.77
CA ILE A 196 -26.69 12.77 -4.22
C ILE A 196 -25.51 12.05 -4.88
N LEU A 197 -24.28 12.47 -4.56
CA LEU A 197 -23.08 11.86 -5.13
C LEU A 197 -22.95 10.40 -4.72
N ILE A 198 -23.24 10.05 -3.46
CA ILE A 198 -23.16 8.66 -3.02
C ILE A 198 -24.23 7.78 -3.69
N LEU A 199 -25.43 8.31 -3.92
CA LEU A 199 -26.48 7.60 -4.68
C LEU A 199 -26.10 7.38 -6.15
N ILE A 200 -25.42 8.36 -6.77
CA ILE A 200 -24.95 8.24 -8.16
C ILE A 200 -23.79 7.24 -8.26
N LEU A 201 -22.82 7.33 -7.34
CA LEU A 201 -21.57 6.56 -7.41
C LEU A 201 -21.72 5.13 -6.89
N ILE A 202 -22.61 4.90 -5.92
CA ILE A 202 -22.96 3.55 -5.46
C ILE A 202 -24.17 3.06 -6.26
N LYS A 203 -23.90 2.36 -7.35
CA LYS A 203 -24.92 1.55 -8.02
C LYS A 203 -25.28 0.38 -7.09
N ARG A 204 -26.48 0.44 -6.49
CA ARG A 204 -27.00 -0.62 -5.59
C ARG A 204 -27.28 -1.91 -6.33
#